data_AF-A0A9X5HDX0-F1
#
_entry.id   AF-A0A9X5HDX0-F1
#
_cell.length_a   1.000
_cell.length_b   1.000
_cell.length_c   1.000
_cell.angle_alpha   90.00
_cell.angle_beta   90.00
_cell.angle_gamma   90.00
#
_symmetry.space_group_name_H-M   'P 1'
#
loop_
_entity.id
_entity.type
_entity.pdbx_description
1 polymer ?
#
loop_
_entity_poly.entity_id
_entity_poly.type
_entity_poly.pdbx_seq_one_letter_code
_entity_poly.pdbx_strand_id
1 'polypeptide(L)'
;MSDQEKTSLWQGFKAFLMRGNVVDLAVAVVIGAAFTNIVNSVVEGVINPLVGAFGTQNLDSYTSCLKGPCEGTGDAATGVRILWGSVLGATLQFVLTAAVVYFLMVLPMAKYLARVEARRKAKEGAHEVVEVTELEVLKEIRDALLAERAQGGGKSLRADDDGRTDDGR
;
A
#
# COMPACT_ATOMS: atom_id res chain seq x y z
N MET A 1 -52.97 -3.73 -12.70
CA MET A 1 -52.01 -2.76 -12.10
C MET A 1 -51.23 -3.51 -11.04
N SER A 2 -50.12 -4.16 -11.41
CA SER A 2 -49.36 -5.00 -10.48
C SER A 2 -48.03 -5.42 -11.12
N ASP A 3 -47.13 -4.46 -11.36
CA ASP A 3 -45.78 -4.72 -11.89
C ASP A 3 -44.76 -3.65 -11.44
N GLN A 4 -44.83 -3.19 -10.18
CA GLN A 4 -43.96 -2.10 -9.68
C GLN A 4 -43.31 -2.32 -8.30
N GLU A 5 -43.21 -3.56 -7.79
CA GLU A 5 -42.63 -3.79 -6.44
C GLU A 5 -41.26 -4.51 -6.43
N LYS A 6 -40.79 -5.08 -7.55
CA LYS A 6 -39.52 -5.85 -7.59
C LYS A 6 -38.27 -5.01 -7.86
N THR A 7 -38.40 -3.73 -8.17
CA THR A 7 -37.29 -2.84 -8.54
C THR A 7 -36.63 -2.16 -7.34
N SER A 8 -37.30 -2.05 -6.19
CA SER A 8 -36.85 -1.24 -5.05
C SER A 8 -35.65 -1.82 -4.29
N LEU A 9 -35.66 -3.13 -3.97
CA LEU A 9 -34.62 -3.73 -3.13
C LEU A 9 -33.30 -3.95 -3.88
N TRP A 10 -33.36 -4.40 -5.14
CA TRP A 10 -32.19 -4.62 -5.97
C TRP A 10 -31.50 -3.29 -6.34
N GLN A 11 -32.27 -2.23 -6.62
CA GLN A 11 -31.71 -0.91 -6.87
C GLN A 11 -31.14 -0.29 -5.59
N GLY A 12 -31.81 -0.46 -4.44
CA GLY A 12 -31.29 -0.04 -3.13
C GLY A 12 -29.99 -0.76 -2.74
N PHE A 13 -29.91 -2.06 -3.00
CA PHE A 13 -28.70 -2.86 -2.75
C PHE A 13 -27.55 -2.46 -3.69
N LYS A 14 -27.83 -2.25 -4.99
CA LYS A 14 -26.84 -1.72 -5.94
C LYS A 14 -26.36 -0.33 -5.53
N ALA A 15 -27.25 0.57 -5.13
CA ALA A 15 -26.90 1.91 -4.66
C ALA A 15 -26.05 1.87 -3.37
N PHE A 16 -26.28 0.90 -2.50
CA PHE A 16 -25.48 0.65 -1.30
C PHE A 16 -24.07 0.12 -1.63
N LEU A 17 -23.96 -0.85 -2.53
CA LEU A 17 -22.66 -1.36 -3.00
C LEU A 17 -21.84 -0.29 -3.73
N MET A 18 -22.51 0.56 -4.52
CA MET A 18 -21.86 1.67 -5.24
C MET A 18 -21.32 2.76 -4.30
N ARG A 19 -21.54 2.66 -2.97
CA ARG A 19 -21.01 3.61 -1.98
C ARG A 19 -19.48 3.50 -1.76
N GLY A 20 -18.76 2.73 -2.59
CA GLY A 20 -17.30 2.64 -2.68
C GLY A 20 -16.65 1.97 -1.47
N ASN A 21 -16.77 2.60 -0.30
CA ASN A 21 -16.17 2.16 0.96
C ASN A 21 -16.60 0.75 1.41
N VAL A 22 -17.80 0.29 1.04
CA VAL A 22 -18.31 -1.04 1.42
C VAL A 22 -17.71 -2.14 0.57
N VAL A 23 -17.51 -1.90 -0.72
CA VAL A 23 -16.98 -2.90 -1.65
C VAL A 23 -15.51 -3.16 -1.35
N ASP A 24 -14.72 -2.11 -1.13
CA ASP A 24 -13.30 -2.24 -0.79
C ASP A 24 -13.10 -2.99 0.54
N LEU A 25 -13.94 -2.69 1.54
CA LEU A 25 -13.93 -3.39 2.82
C LEU A 25 -14.32 -4.86 2.65
N ALA A 26 -15.38 -5.14 1.89
CA ALA A 26 -15.84 -6.51 1.65
C ALA A 26 -14.77 -7.35 0.92
N VAL A 27 -14.12 -6.77 -0.09
CA VAL A 27 -13.03 -7.42 -0.83
C VAL A 27 -11.84 -7.69 0.09
N ALA A 28 -11.45 -6.72 0.93
CA ALA A 28 -10.37 -6.90 1.89
C ALA A 28 -10.63 -8.06 2.86
N VAL A 29 -11.85 -8.18 3.40
CA VAL A 29 -12.23 -9.26 4.32
C VAL A 29 -12.21 -10.62 3.64
N VAL A 30 -12.78 -10.74 2.43
CA VAL A 30 -12.83 -12.02 1.69
C VAL A 30 -11.42 -12.49 1.32
N ILE A 31 -10.57 -11.60 0.81
CA ILE A 31 -9.18 -11.93 0.48
C ILE A 31 -8.40 -12.30 1.74
N GLY A 32 -8.58 -11.55 2.84
CA GLY A 32 -7.93 -11.85 4.11
C GLY A 32 -8.28 -13.24 4.65
N ALA A 33 -9.56 -13.62 4.60
CA ALA A 33 -10.03 -14.95 5.01
C ALA A 33 -9.48 -16.06 4.12
N ALA A 34 -9.55 -15.90 2.80
CA ALA A 34 -9.04 -16.89 1.85
C ALA A 34 -7.52 -17.10 2.00
N PHE A 35 -6.76 -16.01 2.18
CA PHE A 35 -5.31 -16.10 2.37
C PHE A 35 -4.93 -16.75 3.69
N THR A 36 -5.62 -16.42 4.78
CA THR A 36 -5.42 -17.06 6.09
C THR A 36 -5.59 -18.57 5.99
N ASN A 37 -6.59 -19.04 5.22
CA ASN A 37 -6.79 -20.46 4.98
C ASN A 37 -5.62 -21.10 4.22
N ILE A 38 -5.05 -20.43 3.20
CA ILE A 38 -3.87 -20.94 2.48
C ILE A 38 -2.69 -21.09 3.43
N VAL A 39 -2.42 -20.07 4.25
CA VAL A 39 -1.30 -20.12 5.20
C VAL A 39 -1.54 -21.22 6.24
N ASN A 40 -2.75 -21.33 6.79
CA ASN A 40 -3.08 -22.40 7.73
C ASN A 40 -2.87 -23.79 7.13
N SER A 41 -3.34 -24.03 5.90
CA SER A 41 -3.13 -25.31 5.21
C SER A 41 -1.64 -25.64 5.01
N VAL A 42 -0.79 -24.64 4.77
CA VAL A 42 0.67 -24.86 4.65
C VAL A 42 1.29 -25.17 6.01
N VAL A 43 0.91 -24.45 7.06
CA VAL A 43 1.44 -24.69 8.39
C VAL A 43 0.97 -26.05 8.91
N GLU A 44 -0.31 -26.38 8.78
CA GLU A 44 -0.88 -27.68 9.17
C GLU A 44 -0.33 -28.83 8.33
N GLY A 45 -0.21 -28.64 7.02
CA GLY A 45 0.18 -29.71 6.08
C GLY A 45 1.68 -29.96 6.00
N VAL A 46 2.53 -28.96 6.26
CA VAL A 46 3.99 -29.06 6.09
C VAL A 46 4.72 -28.81 7.39
N ILE A 47 4.37 -27.74 8.12
CA ILE A 47 5.15 -27.33 9.29
C ILE A 47 4.82 -28.17 10.53
N ASN A 48 3.54 -28.43 10.81
CA ASN A 48 3.12 -29.28 11.93
C ASN A 48 3.72 -30.69 11.87
N PRO A 49 3.73 -31.41 10.72
CA PRO A 49 4.42 -32.70 10.65
C PRO A 49 5.94 -32.57 10.76
N LEU A 50 6.55 -31.47 10.26
CA LEU A 50 8.00 -31.24 10.44
C LEU A 50 8.34 -31.02 11.93
N VAL A 51 7.59 -30.15 12.60
CA VAL A 51 7.77 -29.85 14.03
C VAL A 51 7.42 -31.06 14.87
N GLY A 52 6.45 -31.88 14.48
CA GLY A 52 6.13 -33.15 15.14
C GLY A 52 7.18 -34.25 14.90
N ALA A 53 7.98 -34.15 13.83
CA ALA A 53 9.07 -35.08 13.53
C ALA A 53 10.39 -34.68 14.23
N PHE A 54 10.67 -33.38 14.36
CA PHE A 54 11.89 -32.86 15.02
C PHE A 54 11.67 -32.48 16.49
N GLY A 55 10.44 -32.22 16.90
CA GLY A 55 10.01 -31.94 18.27
C GLY A 55 9.24 -33.12 18.87
N THR A 56 9.13 -33.16 20.20
CA THR A 56 8.37 -34.17 20.94
C THR A 56 6.95 -34.29 20.37
N GLN A 57 6.62 -35.52 19.97
CA GLN A 57 5.36 -35.97 19.39
C GLN A 57 4.16 -35.32 20.12
N ASN A 58 3.49 -34.40 19.45
CA ASN A 58 2.27 -33.70 19.89
C ASN A 58 2.44 -32.82 21.14
N LEU A 59 2.79 -31.54 20.92
CA LEU A 59 2.63 -30.50 21.94
C LEU A 59 1.20 -30.50 22.50
N ASP A 60 0.17 -30.68 21.66
CA ASP A 60 -1.24 -30.85 22.04
C ASP A 60 -1.52 -31.94 23.09
N SER A 61 -0.64 -32.95 23.20
CA SER A 61 -0.81 -34.08 24.12
C SER A 61 -0.29 -33.81 25.54
N TYR A 62 0.40 -32.67 25.76
CA TYR A 62 0.81 -32.24 27.09
C TYR A 62 -0.41 -31.74 27.87
N THR A 63 -1.07 -32.70 28.52
CA THR A 63 -2.18 -32.48 29.43
C THR A 63 -1.66 -32.61 30.87
N SER A 64 -1.75 -31.54 31.64
CA SER A 64 -1.44 -31.58 33.07
C SER A 64 -2.73 -31.73 33.85
N CYS A 65 -2.76 -32.66 34.80
CA CYS A 65 -3.95 -32.97 35.57
C CYS A 65 -3.98 -32.20 36.86
N LEU A 66 -4.97 -31.32 36.97
CA LEU A 66 -5.09 -30.41 38.11
C LEU A 66 -5.66 -31.12 39.35
N LYS A 67 -6.46 -32.19 39.18
CA LYS A 67 -7.04 -32.99 40.27
C LYS A 67 -7.63 -34.34 39.79
N GLY A 68 -7.26 -35.44 40.45
CA GLY A 68 -7.79 -36.80 40.24
C GLY A 68 -6.94 -37.69 39.29
N PRO A 69 -7.11 -39.03 39.30
CA PRO A 69 -6.45 -39.92 38.37
C PRO A 69 -7.02 -39.71 36.97
N CYS A 70 -6.24 -39.05 36.11
CA CYS A 70 -6.60 -38.79 34.73
C CYS A 70 -6.41 -40.00 33.81
N GLU A 71 -7.10 -41.10 34.10
CA GLU A 71 -7.18 -42.23 33.18
C GLU A 71 -8.33 -42.01 32.18
N GLY A 72 -8.07 -42.18 30.89
CA GLY A 72 -9.07 -42.11 29.81
C GLY A 72 -9.07 -40.83 28.94
N THR A 73 -9.01 -40.99 27.63
CA THR A 73 -9.13 -39.90 26.63
C THR A 73 -10.58 -39.81 26.12
N GLY A 74 -11.23 -38.65 26.23
CA GLY A 74 -12.61 -38.42 25.76
C GLY A 74 -13.66 -38.27 26.88
N ASP A 75 -14.94 -38.53 26.59
CA ASP A 75 -16.11 -38.38 27.48
C ASP A 75 -16.10 -39.26 28.75
N ALA A 76 -15.09 -40.13 28.91
CA ALA A 76 -14.87 -40.95 30.10
C ALA A 76 -13.76 -40.41 31.02
N ALA A 77 -13.26 -39.19 30.77
CA ALA A 77 -12.21 -38.58 31.58
C ALA A 77 -12.76 -38.03 32.91
N THR A 78 -12.49 -38.73 34.00
CA THR A 78 -12.69 -38.21 35.36
C THR A 78 -11.52 -37.32 35.77
N GLY A 79 -11.66 -36.00 35.62
CA GLY A 79 -10.70 -35.01 36.11
C GLY A 79 -10.63 -33.73 35.27
N VAL A 80 -10.09 -32.65 35.86
CA VAL A 80 -9.86 -31.39 35.15
C VAL A 80 -8.47 -31.42 34.51
N ARG A 81 -8.41 -31.66 33.20
CA ARG A 81 -7.18 -31.60 32.39
C ARG A 81 -6.95 -30.18 31.91
N ILE A 82 -5.75 -29.62 32.11
CA ILE A 82 -5.32 -28.41 31.41
C ILE A 82 -4.47 -28.81 30.22
N LEU A 83 -4.96 -28.49 29.02
CA LEU A 83 -4.30 -28.72 27.74
C LEU A 83 -3.39 -27.53 27.40
N TRP A 84 -2.32 -27.32 28.17
CA TRP A 84 -1.31 -26.28 27.87
C TRP A 84 -0.65 -26.53 26.51
N GLY A 85 -0.62 -27.79 26.10
CA GLY A 85 -0.18 -28.25 24.81
C GLY A 85 -0.81 -27.55 23.61
N SER A 86 -2.13 -27.39 23.61
CA SER A 86 -2.86 -26.78 22.50
C SER A 86 -2.70 -25.28 22.44
N VAL A 87 -2.51 -24.63 23.59
CA VAL A 87 -2.16 -23.21 23.64
C VAL A 87 -0.77 -22.97 23.03
N LEU A 88 0.20 -23.84 23.33
CA LEU A 88 1.54 -23.74 22.77
C LEU A 88 1.55 -24.04 21.26
N GLY A 89 0.78 -25.04 20.82
CA GLY A 89 0.56 -25.34 19.41
C GLY A 89 -0.09 -24.17 18.66
N ALA A 90 -1.17 -23.60 19.19
CA ALA A 90 -1.84 -22.42 18.62
C ALA A 90 -0.93 -21.18 18.60
N THR A 91 -0.07 -21.01 19.61
CA THR A 91 0.92 -19.92 19.65
C THR A 91 1.97 -20.11 18.56
N LEU A 92 2.48 -21.33 18.38
CA LEU A 92 3.44 -21.64 17.32
C LEU A 92 2.83 -21.41 15.94
N GLN A 93 1.59 -21.88 15.72
CA GLN A 93 0.80 -21.64 14.51
C GLN A 93 0.68 -20.14 14.23
N PHE A 94 0.32 -19.35 15.24
CA PHE A 94 0.18 -17.89 15.12
C PHE A 94 1.50 -17.24 14.70
N VAL A 95 2.62 -17.60 15.35
CA VAL A 95 3.95 -17.05 15.03
C VAL A 95 4.38 -17.42 13.61
N LEU A 96 4.15 -18.66 13.19
CA LEU A 96 4.49 -19.13 11.85
C LEU A 96 3.64 -18.44 10.78
N THR A 97 2.32 -18.35 10.98
CA THR A 97 1.42 -17.62 10.07
C THR A 97 1.81 -16.15 9.97
N ALA A 98 2.11 -15.50 11.10
CA ALA A 98 2.58 -14.11 11.12
C ALA A 98 3.92 -13.95 10.37
N ALA A 99 4.87 -14.88 10.53
CA ALA A 99 6.14 -14.87 9.82
C ALA A 99 5.96 -15.01 8.31
N VAL A 100 5.09 -15.92 7.86
CA VAL A 100 4.78 -16.13 6.44
C VAL A 100 4.12 -14.87 5.85
N VAL A 101 3.11 -14.31 6.52
CA VAL A 101 2.43 -13.08 6.08
C VAL A 101 3.42 -11.92 6.01
N TYR A 102 4.27 -11.75 7.02
CA TYR A 102 5.27 -10.68 7.04
C TYR A 102 6.27 -10.83 5.89
N PHE A 103 6.81 -12.03 5.67
CA PHE A 103 7.83 -12.25 4.65
C PHE A 103 7.27 -12.18 3.22
N LEU A 104 6.08 -12.73 2.96
CA LEU A 104 5.48 -12.75 1.62
C LEU A 104 4.68 -11.51 1.25
N MET A 105 4.16 -10.75 2.22
CA MET A 105 3.29 -9.61 1.95
C MET A 105 3.93 -8.30 2.37
N VAL A 106 4.31 -8.18 3.65
CA VAL A 106 4.84 -6.92 4.20
C VAL A 106 6.20 -6.58 3.60
N LEU A 107 7.09 -7.56 3.48
CA LEU A 107 8.45 -7.35 2.98
C LEU A 107 8.51 -6.93 1.50
N PRO A 108 7.82 -7.58 0.54
CA PRO A 108 7.79 -7.11 -0.83
C PRO A 108 6.98 -5.82 -0.99
N MET A 109 5.91 -5.62 -0.22
CA MET A 109 5.18 -4.36 -0.23
C MET A 109 6.06 -3.20 0.26
N ALA A 110 6.82 -3.39 1.34
CA ALA A 110 7.78 -2.41 1.85
C ALA A 110 8.90 -2.13 0.84
N LYS A 111 9.43 -3.16 0.16
CA LYS A 111 10.41 -2.99 -0.91
C LYS A 111 9.81 -2.27 -2.13
N TYR A 112 8.55 -2.54 -2.47
CA TYR A 112 7.84 -1.89 -3.55
C TYR A 112 7.56 -0.42 -3.25
N LEU A 113 7.04 -0.12 -2.06
CA LEU A 113 6.82 1.24 -1.55
C LEU A 113 8.12 2.05 -1.56
N ALA A 114 9.23 1.48 -1.05
CA ALA A 114 10.54 2.13 -1.10
C ALA A 114 11.01 2.42 -2.55
N ARG A 115 10.73 1.52 -3.50
CA ARG A 115 11.03 1.75 -4.93
C ARG A 115 10.13 2.80 -5.56
N VAL A 116 8.85 2.83 -5.20
CA VAL A 116 7.88 3.83 -5.70
C VAL A 116 8.21 5.20 -5.14
N GLU A 117 8.54 5.32 -3.86
CA GLU A 117 9.00 6.57 -3.25
C GLU A 117 10.30 7.06 -3.87
N ALA A 118 11.26 6.18 -4.16
CA ALA A 118 12.47 6.55 -4.88
C ALA A 118 12.16 7.07 -6.30
N ARG A 119 11.21 6.46 -7.01
CA ARG A 119 10.75 6.96 -8.32
C ARG A 119 9.95 8.24 -8.22
N ARG A 120 9.20 8.44 -7.14
CA ARG A 120 8.42 9.65 -6.90
C ARG A 120 9.34 10.84 -6.59
N LYS A 121 10.34 10.65 -5.72
CA LYS A 121 11.39 11.64 -5.46
C LYS A 121 12.20 11.99 -6.73
N ALA A 122 12.45 11.00 -7.59
CA ALA A 122 13.10 11.25 -8.88
C ALA A 122 12.21 12.04 -9.86
N LYS A 123 10.88 11.82 -9.83
CA LYS A 123 9.92 12.60 -10.63
C LYS A 123 9.70 14.01 -10.09
N GLU A 124 9.64 14.17 -8.77
CA GLU A 124 9.52 15.46 -8.10
C GLU A 124 10.79 16.29 -8.31
N GLY A 125 11.98 15.69 -8.19
CA GLY A 125 13.25 16.35 -8.52
C GLY A 125 13.40 16.65 -10.02
N ALA A 126 12.88 15.79 -10.91
CA ALA A 126 12.86 16.11 -12.35
C ALA A 126 11.89 17.26 -12.68
N HIS A 127 10.76 17.36 -11.98
CA HIS A 127 9.81 18.45 -12.17
C HIS A 127 10.35 19.77 -11.62
N GLU A 128 10.98 19.75 -10.44
CA GLU A 128 11.65 20.90 -9.83
C GLU A 128 12.81 21.40 -10.72
N VAL A 129 13.61 20.50 -11.29
CA VAL A 129 14.69 20.88 -12.23
C VAL A 129 14.13 21.49 -13.52
N VAL A 130 13.04 20.93 -14.09
CA VAL A 130 12.42 21.48 -15.30
C VAL A 130 11.83 22.86 -15.04
N GLU A 131 11.11 23.06 -13.93
CA GLU A 131 10.56 24.38 -13.56
C GLU A 131 11.68 25.44 -13.38
N VAL A 132 12.80 25.09 -12.73
CA VAL A 132 13.94 26.02 -12.60
C VAL A 132 14.54 26.37 -13.97
N THR A 133 14.70 25.40 -14.87
CA THR A 133 15.23 25.67 -16.22
C THR A 133 14.30 26.55 -17.06
N GLU A 134 12.99 26.38 -16.97
CA GLU A 134 12.03 27.23 -17.68
C GLU A 134 12.05 28.66 -17.14
N LEU A 135 12.13 28.84 -15.82
CA LEU A 135 12.25 30.16 -15.19
C LEU A 135 13.55 30.89 -15.57
N GLU A 136 14.65 30.16 -15.72
CA GLU A 136 15.94 30.71 -16.14
C GLU A 136 15.90 31.16 -17.61
N VAL A 137 15.33 30.35 -18.50
CA VAL A 137 15.10 30.71 -19.91
C VAL A 137 14.18 31.94 -20.02
N LEU A 138 13.09 32.01 -19.24
CA LEU A 138 12.20 33.17 -19.24
C LEU A 138 12.92 34.45 -18.77
N LYS A 139 13.85 34.32 -17.84
CA LYS A 139 14.67 35.44 -17.35
C LYS A 139 15.66 35.91 -18.42
N GLU A 140 16.32 34.99 -19.11
CA GLU A 140 17.21 35.30 -20.23
C GLU A 140 16.46 36.02 -21.37
N ILE A 141 15.26 35.55 -21.73
CA ILE A 141 14.41 36.20 -22.75
C ILE A 141 14.01 37.61 -22.29
N ARG A 142 13.63 37.79 -21.03
CA ARG A 142 13.30 39.12 -20.48
C ARG A 142 14.48 40.08 -20.60
N ASP A 143 15.67 39.62 -20.23
CA ASP A 143 16.87 40.45 -20.22
C ASP A 143 17.35 40.76 -21.66
N ALA A 144 17.19 39.81 -22.59
CA ALA A 144 17.42 40.04 -24.02
C ALA A 144 16.46 41.09 -24.61
N LEU A 145 15.16 41.03 -24.29
CA LEU A 145 14.17 42.01 -24.74
C LEU A 145 14.40 43.41 -24.14
N LEU A 146 14.85 43.48 -22.88
CA LEU A 146 15.22 44.75 -22.26
C LEU A 146 16.46 45.35 -22.93
N ALA A 147 17.46 44.52 -23.26
CA ALA A 147 18.65 44.96 -23.99
C ALA A 147 18.31 45.45 -25.40
N GLU A 148 17.37 44.80 -26.09
CA GLU A 148 16.91 45.21 -27.42
C GLU A 148 16.08 46.51 -27.38
N ARG A 149 15.21 46.68 -26.36
CA ARG A 149 14.49 47.95 -26.13
C ARG A 149 15.43 49.11 -25.82
N ALA A 150 16.48 48.88 -25.03
CA ALA A 150 17.48 49.89 -24.74
C ALA A 150 18.24 50.33 -26.01
N GLN A 151 18.50 49.40 -26.94
CA GLN A 151 19.14 49.69 -28.22
C GLN A 151 18.19 50.35 -29.23
N GLY A 152 16.92 49.94 -29.29
CA GLY A 152 15.91 50.49 -30.19
C GLY A 152 15.49 51.93 -29.82
N GLY A 153 15.38 52.23 -28.52
CA GLY A 153 15.10 53.59 -28.05
C GLY A 153 16.21 54.59 -28.35
N GLY A 154 17.47 54.15 -28.30
CA GLY A 154 18.63 54.99 -28.61
C GLY A 154 18.85 55.25 -30.12
N LYS A 155 18.36 54.36 -30.99
CA LYS A 155 18.51 54.50 -32.44
C LYS A 155 17.49 55.47 -33.06
N SER A 156 16.28 55.54 -32.50
CA SER A 156 15.27 56.53 -32.90
C SER A 156 15.70 57.97 -32.57
N LEU A 157 16.34 58.18 -31.42
CA LEU A 157 16.81 59.52 -31.00
C LEU A 157 18.06 60.00 -31.75
N ARG A 158 18.76 59.13 -32.47
CA ARG A 158 19.92 59.49 -33.31
C ARG A 158 19.59 59.66 -34.79
N ALA A 159 18.48 59.09 -35.28
CA ALA A 159 18.07 59.23 -36.67
C ALA A 159 17.38 60.57 -36.97
N ASP A 160 16.81 61.25 -35.96
CA ASP A 160 16.16 62.55 -36.13
C ASP A 160 17.12 63.76 -36.08
N ASP A 161 18.40 63.57 -35.71
CA ASP A 161 19.41 64.64 -35.60
C ASP A 161 20.39 64.70 -36.80
N ASP A 162 20.29 63.78 -37.76
CA ASP A 162 21.19 63.69 -38.93
C ASP A 162 20.53 64.21 -40.23
N GLY A 163 19.52 65.06 -40.11
CA GLY A 163 18.73 65.58 -41.24
C GLY A 163 18.71 67.10 -41.40
N ARG A 164 19.48 67.87 -40.62
CA ARG A 164 19.38 69.35 -40.58
C ARG A 164 20.66 70.13 -40.90
N THR A 165 21.58 69.57 -41.68
CA THR A 165 22.71 70.34 -42.21
C THR A 165 22.86 70.09 -43.71
N ASP A 166 22.28 70.96 -44.53
CA ASP A 166 23.03 71.73 -45.55
C ASP A 166 22.05 72.69 -46.26
N ASP A 167 21.99 73.92 -45.75
CA ASP A 167 21.45 75.08 -46.44
C ASP A 167 22.66 75.82 -47.04
N GLY A 168 22.65 76.04 -48.34
CA GLY A 168 23.52 77.01 -48.99
C GLY A 168 24.17 76.56 -50.29
N ARG A 169 23.45 76.72 -51.41
CA ARG A 169 23.83 77.62 -52.54
C ARG A 169 22.84 77.52 -53.70
#